data_AF-A0A6G3ZUE6-F1
#
_entry.id   AF-A0A6G3ZUE6-F1
#
_cell.length_a   1.000
_cell.length_b   1.000
_cell.length_c   1.000
_cell.angle_alpha   90.00
_cell.angle_beta   90.00
_cell.angle_gamma   90.00
#
_symmetry.space_group_name_H-M   'P 1'
#
loop_
_entity.id
_entity.type
_entity.pdbx_description
1 polymer ?
#
loop_
_entity_poly.entity_id
_entity_poly.type
_entity_poly.pdbx_seq_one_letter_code
_entity_poly.pdbx_strand_id
1 'polypeptide(L)'
;MKFRAVNEQTRMNYVLWSIKKEIMRENNYLNSLDYNPKPIIDVVKQQIDKWDPIELLGAHSPEDEYDGETQTLVIYITKHLADMNAEALGSKLIQIFQHSFGDEFDKEEEAIQVALYLIDALKTVNLLR
;
A
#
# COMPACT_ATOMS: atom_id res chain seq x y z
N MET A 1 -13.17 16.04 -36.57
CA MET A 1 -11.99 15.42 -35.93
C MET A 1 -12.14 13.91 -36.00
N LYS A 2 -11.21 13.18 -36.62
CA LYS A 2 -11.19 11.70 -36.56
C LYS A 2 -10.36 11.31 -35.35
N PHE A 3 -11.00 10.81 -34.28
CA PHE A 3 -10.27 10.16 -33.20
C PHE A 3 -9.60 8.91 -33.81
N ARG A 4 -8.28 8.94 -33.96
CA ARG A 4 -7.54 7.73 -34.31
C ARG A 4 -7.67 6.79 -33.12
N ALA A 5 -8.28 5.63 -33.32
CA ALA A 5 -8.28 4.58 -32.32
C ALA A 5 -6.82 4.31 -31.93
N VAL A 6 -6.51 4.53 -30.66
CA VAL A 6 -5.18 4.27 -30.11
C VAL A 6 -5.02 2.76 -30.04
N ASN A 7 -4.02 2.21 -30.74
CA ASN A 7 -3.80 0.76 -30.75
C ASN A 7 -3.47 0.26 -29.33
N GLU A 8 -3.71 -1.03 -29.07
CA GLU A 8 -3.49 -1.64 -27.75
C GLU A 8 -2.06 -1.45 -27.24
N GLN A 9 -1.07 -1.54 -28.12
CA GLN A 9 0.33 -1.30 -27.77
C GLN A 9 0.57 0.10 -27.21
N THR A 10 -0.05 1.13 -27.79
CA THR A 10 0.10 2.52 -27.32
C THR A 10 -0.59 2.71 -25.97
N ARG A 11 -1.76 2.06 -25.76
CA ARG A 11 -2.42 2.04 -24.43
C ARG A 11 -1.53 1.36 -23.40
N MET A 12 -0.98 0.19 -23.71
CA MET A 12 -0.07 -0.55 -22.84
C MET A 12 1.19 0.26 -22.50
N ASN A 13 1.81 0.89 -23.50
CA ASN A 13 2.99 1.73 -23.28
C ASN A 13 2.69 2.91 -22.35
N TYR A 14 1.51 3.52 -22.49
CA TYR A 14 1.08 4.60 -21.61
C TYR A 14 0.87 4.10 -20.16
N VAL A 15 0.22 2.96 -19.99
CA VAL A 15 0.00 2.32 -18.67
C VAL A 15 1.34 1.99 -18.00
N LEU A 16 2.26 1.35 -18.72
CA LEU A 16 3.60 1.04 -18.20
C LEU A 16 4.37 2.31 -17.82
N TRP A 17 4.25 3.38 -18.62
CA TRP A 17 4.88 4.66 -18.30
C TRP A 17 4.26 5.30 -17.07
N SER A 18 2.94 5.27 -16.89
CA SER A 18 2.28 5.83 -15.71
C SER A 18 2.66 5.08 -14.44
N ILE A 19 2.70 3.73 -14.50
CA ILE A 19 3.14 2.89 -13.38
C ILE A 19 4.58 3.22 -12.99
N LYS A 20 5.52 3.26 -13.96
CA LYS A 20 6.93 3.62 -13.67
C LYS A 20 7.07 5.00 -13.04
N LYS A 21 6.26 5.96 -13.50
CA LYS A 21 6.26 7.32 -12.98
C LYS A 21 5.75 7.39 -11.54
N GLU A 22 4.75 6.58 -11.20
CA GLU A 22 4.21 6.45 -9.86
C GLU A 22 5.22 5.84 -8.90
N ILE A 23 5.78 4.69 -9.24
CA ILE A 23 6.86 4.03 -8.46
C ILE A 23 8.03 5.00 -8.22
N MET A 24 8.45 5.76 -9.25
CA MET A 24 9.52 6.74 -9.09
C MET A 24 9.16 7.86 -8.11
N ARG A 25 7.91 8.32 -8.10
CA ARG A 25 7.44 9.36 -7.17
C ARG A 25 7.41 8.86 -5.74
N GLU A 26 6.91 7.65 -5.53
CA GLU A 26 6.85 7.02 -4.22
C GLU A 26 8.25 6.79 -3.64
N ASN A 27 9.16 6.23 -4.43
CA ASN A 27 10.56 6.06 -4.04
C ASN A 27 11.25 7.40 -3.74
N ASN A 28 11.04 8.42 -4.57
CA ASN A 28 11.59 9.74 -4.32
C ASN A 28 11.06 10.35 -3.01
N TYR A 29 9.78 10.16 -2.71
CA TYR A 29 9.20 10.62 -1.46
C TYR A 29 9.83 9.92 -0.25
N LEU A 30 9.90 8.59 -0.25
CA LEU A 30 10.49 7.83 0.86
C LEU A 30 11.98 8.18 1.07
N ASN A 31 12.72 8.37 -0.01
CA ASN A 31 14.13 8.80 0.04
C ASN A 31 14.32 10.25 0.50
N SER A 32 13.25 11.06 0.48
CA SER A 32 13.29 12.47 0.90
C SER A 32 13.00 12.67 2.39
N LEU A 33 12.59 11.62 3.11
CA LEU A 33 12.31 11.68 4.55
C LEU A 33 13.60 11.95 5.33
N ASP A 34 13.48 12.71 6.42
CA ASP A 34 14.58 13.04 7.34
C ASP A 34 14.89 11.92 8.35
N TYR A 35 14.18 10.80 8.25
CA TYR A 35 14.38 9.58 9.03
C TYR A 35 14.36 8.34 8.14
N ASN A 36 14.82 7.21 8.68
CA ASN A 36 14.77 5.93 7.98
C ASN A 36 13.34 5.34 8.01
N PRO A 37 12.64 5.18 6.87
CA PRO A 37 11.30 4.61 6.84
C PRO A 37 11.29 3.08 6.98
N LYS A 38 12.44 2.40 6.86
CA LYS A 38 12.52 0.94 6.86
C LYS A 38 11.79 0.26 8.04
N PRO A 39 11.91 0.73 9.30
CA PRO A 39 11.16 0.12 10.41
C PRO A 39 9.64 0.17 10.23
N ILE A 40 9.12 1.24 9.63
CA ILE A 40 7.69 1.39 9.32
C ILE A 40 7.31 0.39 8.20
N ILE A 41 8.13 0.31 7.14
CA ILE A 41 7.93 -0.63 6.04
C ILE A 41 7.86 -2.07 6.56
N ASP A 42 8.82 -2.47 7.40
CA ASP A 42 8.91 -3.84 7.91
C ASP A 42 7.68 -4.18 8.80
N VAL A 43 7.22 -3.25 9.64
CA VAL A 43 6.00 -3.43 10.46
C VAL A 43 4.75 -3.51 9.59
N VAL A 44 4.63 -2.65 8.59
CA VAL A 44 3.48 -2.62 7.70
C VAL A 44 3.39 -3.91 6.88
N LYS A 45 4.50 -4.31 6.23
CA LYS A 45 4.56 -5.54 5.45
C LYS A 45 4.19 -6.75 6.30
N GLN A 46 4.78 -6.87 7.50
CA GLN A 46 4.46 -7.98 8.39
C GLN A 46 2.97 -8.06 8.76
N GLN A 47 2.29 -6.93 8.94
CA GLN A 47 0.85 -6.95 9.26
C GLN A 47 -0.02 -7.23 8.05
N ILE A 48 0.33 -6.70 6.88
CA ILE A 48 -0.36 -7.02 5.63
C ILE A 48 -0.21 -8.51 5.30
N ASP A 49 1.00 -9.05 5.44
CA ASP A 49 1.26 -10.47 5.16
C ASP A 49 0.51 -11.40 6.12
N LYS A 50 0.27 -10.96 7.37
CA LYS A 50 -0.55 -11.72 8.33
C LYS A 50 -2.04 -11.63 8.03
N TRP A 51 -2.48 -10.51 7.47
CA TRP A 51 -3.87 -10.30 7.12
C TRP A 51 -4.24 -11.08 5.86
N ASP A 52 -3.34 -11.10 4.87
CA ASP A 52 -3.45 -11.82 3.61
C ASP A 52 -4.87 -11.76 3.00
N PRO A 53 -5.36 -10.56 2.67
CA PRO A 53 -6.78 -10.33 2.46
C PRO A 53 -7.39 -11.05 1.27
N ILE A 54 -6.57 -11.58 0.36
CA ILE A 54 -7.02 -12.32 -0.82
C ILE A 54 -6.26 -13.65 -0.97
N GLU A 55 -5.66 -14.15 0.11
CA GLU A 55 -5.01 -15.46 0.18
C GLU A 55 -3.89 -15.66 -0.87
N LEU A 56 -3.14 -14.59 -1.18
CA LEU A 56 -2.04 -14.65 -2.15
C LEU A 56 -0.78 -15.31 -1.57
N LEU A 57 -0.64 -15.41 -0.24
CA LEU A 57 0.56 -15.95 0.41
C LEU A 57 0.49 -17.48 0.55
N GLY A 58 0.50 -18.17 -0.59
CA GLY A 58 0.69 -19.61 -0.67
C GLY A 58 2.16 -20.06 -0.49
N ALA A 59 2.38 -21.35 -0.29
CA ALA A 59 3.70 -21.95 -0.02
C ALA A 59 4.77 -21.75 -1.12
N HIS A 60 4.39 -21.19 -2.27
CA HIS A 60 5.25 -20.92 -3.43
C HIS A 60 5.07 -19.50 -3.98
N SER A 61 4.46 -18.61 -3.21
CA SER A 61 4.23 -17.24 -3.66
C SER A 61 5.52 -16.42 -3.59
N PRO A 62 5.70 -15.47 -4.52
CA PRO A 62 6.81 -14.52 -4.46
C PRO A 62 6.87 -13.75 -3.13
N GLU A 63 8.07 -13.33 -2.70
CA GLU A 63 8.23 -12.52 -1.48
C GLU A 63 7.77 -11.06 -1.64
N ASP A 64 7.58 -10.61 -2.89
CA ASP A 64 7.17 -9.24 -3.26
C ASP A 64 5.65 -9.06 -3.29
N GLU A 65 4.87 -10.05 -2.82
CA GLU A 65 3.43 -9.91 -2.67
C GLU A 65 3.09 -8.73 -1.75
N TYR A 66 2.08 -7.97 -2.18
CA TYR A 66 1.60 -6.74 -1.57
C TYR A 66 2.62 -5.60 -1.43
N ASP A 67 3.78 -5.64 -2.09
CA ASP A 67 4.82 -4.60 -1.92
C ASP A 67 4.33 -3.21 -2.36
N GLY A 68 3.53 -3.14 -3.44
CA GLY A 68 2.96 -1.88 -3.91
C GLY A 68 1.97 -1.28 -2.90
N GLU A 69 1.07 -2.11 -2.40
CA GLU A 69 0.05 -1.73 -1.41
C GLU A 69 0.71 -1.33 -0.09
N THR A 70 1.73 -2.08 0.33
CA THR A 70 2.59 -1.80 1.48
C THR A 70 3.24 -0.44 1.33
N GLN A 71 3.86 -0.16 0.17
CA GLN A 71 4.53 1.10 -0.08
C GLN A 71 3.55 2.29 -0.03
N THR A 72 2.40 2.18 -0.70
CA THR A 72 1.38 3.23 -0.67
C THR A 72 0.84 3.46 0.75
N LEU A 73 0.66 2.40 1.54
CA LEU A 73 0.21 2.52 2.93
C LEU A 73 1.28 3.15 3.82
N VAL A 74 2.55 2.79 3.66
CA VAL A 74 3.67 3.42 4.38
C VAL A 74 3.69 4.91 4.10
N ILE A 75 3.55 5.32 2.83
CA ILE A 75 3.52 6.73 2.45
C ILE A 75 2.36 7.48 3.11
N TYR A 76 1.20 6.83 3.24
CA TYR A 76 0.09 7.39 4.00
C TYR A 76 0.46 7.55 5.47
N ILE A 77 0.95 6.48 6.10
CA ILE A 77 1.36 6.48 7.52
C ILE A 77 2.39 7.57 7.81
N THR A 78 3.44 7.71 6.99
CA THR A 78 4.49 8.72 7.19
C THR A 78 3.98 10.16 7.09
N LYS A 79 2.89 10.39 6.35
CA LYS A 79 2.23 11.72 6.24
C LYS A 79 1.30 12.03 7.41
N HIS A 80 0.86 11.00 8.13
CA HIS A 80 -0.18 11.08 9.16
C HIS A 80 0.30 10.59 10.54
N LEU A 81 1.63 10.54 10.79
CA LEU A 81 2.20 10.03 12.04
C LEU A 81 1.66 10.76 13.29
N ALA A 82 1.37 12.05 13.19
CA ALA A 82 1.00 12.89 14.33
C ALA A 82 -0.49 12.79 14.70
N ASP A 83 -1.35 12.40 13.76
CA ASP A 83 -2.82 12.43 13.88
C ASP A 83 -3.47 11.11 13.46
N MET A 84 -2.71 10.02 13.50
CA MET A 84 -3.14 8.71 13.07
C MET A 84 -4.28 8.16 13.93
N ASN A 85 -5.36 7.77 13.28
CA ASN A 85 -6.49 7.09 13.92
C ASN A 85 -6.88 5.85 13.11
N ALA A 86 -7.47 4.86 13.80
CA ALA A 86 -7.78 3.57 13.22
C ALA A 86 -8.86 3.63 12.13
N GLU A 87 -9.84 4.53 12.24
CA GLU A 87 -10.91 4.67 11.25
C GLU A 87 -10.38 5.17 9.90
N ALA A 88 -9.54 6.21 9.92
CA ALA A 88 -8.93 6.77 8.73
C ALA A 88 -7.93 5.79 8.10
N LEU A 89 -7.13 5.10 8.91
CA LEU A 89 -6.19 4.10 8.44
C LEU A 89 -6.91 2.86 7.86
N GLY A 90 -7.97 2.39 8.51
CA GLY A 90 -8.82 1.28 8.01
C GLY A 90 -9.50 1.64 6.70
N SER A 91 -10.07 2.85 6.60
CA SER A 91 -10.62 3.36 5.34
C SER A 91 -9.57 3.42 4.24
N LYS A 92 -8.33 3.80 4.59
CA LYS A 92 -7.24 3.86 3.62
C LYS A 92 -6.80 2.46 3.16
N LEU A 93 -6.75 1.48 4.06
CA LEU A 93 -6.49 0.08 3.73
C LEU A 93 -7.51 -0.42 2.71
N ILE A 94 -8.81 -0.25 2.99
CA ILE A 94 -9.89 -0.63 2.06
C ILE A 94 -9.68 0.00 0.69
N GLN A 95 -9.41 1.31 0.63
CA GLN A 95 -9.19 2.00 -0.63
C GLN A 95 -7.99 1.46 -1.43
N ILE A 96 -6.90 1.11 -0.76
CA ILE A 96 -5.70 0.58 -1.41
C ILE A 96 -6.01 -0.81 -1.99
N PHE A 97 -6.54 -1.71 -1.18
CA PHE A 97 -6.79 -3.09 -1.61
C PHE A 97 -7.93 -3.20 -2.61
N GLN A 98 -9.00 -2.41 -2.46
CA GLN A 98 -10.06 -2.32 -3.47
C GLN A 98 -9.53 -1.76 -4.81
N HIS A 99 -8.55 -0.84 -4.78
CA HIS A 99 -7.95 -0.33 -6.00
C HIS A 99 -7.11 -1.38 -6.72
N SER A 100 -6.33 -2.16 -5.97
CA SER A 100 -5.44 -3.18 -6.51
C SER A 100 -6.16 -4.43 -6.98
N PHE A 101 -7.15 -4.91 -6.21
CA PHE A 101 -7.74 -6.23 -6.40
C PHE A 101 -9.23 -6.18 -6.79
N GLY A 102 -9.88 -5.02 -6.72
CA GLY A 102 -11.26 -4.84 -7.12
C GLY A 102 -12.20 -5.81 -6.39
N ASP A 103 -12.96 -6.59 -7.16
CA ASP A 103 -13.96 -7.52 -6.62
C ASP A 103 -13.35 -8.73 -5.90
N GLU A 104 -12.04 -8.98 -6.05
CA GLU A 104 -11.35 -10.07 -5.33
C GLU A 104 -11.12 -9.73 -3.85
N PHE A 105 -11.12 -8.44 -3.48
CA PHE A 105 -10.99 -8.00 -2.10
C PHE A 105 -12.34 -8.09 -1.37
N ASP A 106 -12.44 -8.98 -0.38
CA ASP A 106 -13.68 -9.20 0.40
C ASP A 106 -13.52 -8.98 1.93
N LYS A 107 -12.35 -8.53 2.37
CA LYS A 107 -11.98 -8.39 3.79
C LYS A 107 -12.17 -6.99 4.37
N GLU A 108 -13.06 -6.19 3.78
CA GLU A 108 -13.30 -4.80 4.22
C GLU A 108 -13.64 -4.69 5.73
N GLU A 109 -14.42 -5.64 6.25
CA GLU A 109 -14.84 -5.66 7.66
C GLU A 109 -13.66 -5.83 8.64
N GLU A 110 -12.57 -6.47 8.20
CA GLU A 110 -11.37 -6.70 9.00
C GLU A 110 -10.41 -5.50 9.01
N ALA A 111 -10.57 -4.56 8.07
CA ALA A 111 -9.61 -3.49 7.84
C ALA A 111 -9.41 -2.55 9.04
N ILE A 112 -10.48 -2.28 9.82
CA ILE A 112 -10.38 -1.48 11.05
C ILE A 112 -9.56 -2.22 12.11
N GLN A 113 -9.74 -3.54 12.23
CA GLN A 113 -9.01 -4.36 13.19
C GLN A 113 -7.52 -4.42 12.82
N VAL A 114 -7.20 -4.56 11.53
CA VAL A 114 -5.83 -4.51 11.01
C VAL A 114 -5.20 -3.14 11.26
N ALA A 115 -5.95 -2.06 11.05
CA ALA A 115 -5.50 -0.70 11.36
C ALA A 115 -5.16 -0.52 12.86
N LEU A 116 -5.97 -1.09 13.76
CA LEU A 116 -5.67 -1.07 15.19
C LEU A 116 -4.36 -1.81 15.51
N TYR A 117 -4.16 -3.00 14.93
CA TYR A 117 -2.92 -3.76 15.11
C TYR A 117 -1.70 -3.05 14.54
N LEU A 118 -1.83 -2.39 13.39
CA LEU A 118 -0.77 -1.56 12.81
C LEU A 118 -0.37 -0.41 13.74
N ILE A 119 -1.35 0.34 14.25
CA ILE A 119 -1.08 1.47 15.16
C ILE A 119 -0.39 0.98 16.44
N ASP A 120 -0.85 -0.13 17.02
CA ASP A 120 -0.25 -0.71 18.21
C ASP A 120 1.19 -1.21 17.97
N ALA A 121 1.43 -1.89 16.84
CA ALA A 121 2.75 -2.33 16.44
C ALA A 121 3.72 -1.16 16.24
N LEU A 122 3.28 -0.08 15.59
CA LEU A 122 4.09 1.12 15.37
C LEU A 122 4.42 1.86 16.69
N LYS A 123 3.49 1.89 17.66
CA LYS A 123 3.75 2.41 19.01
C LYS A 123 4.78 1.56 19.75
N THR A 124 4.67 0.24 19.67
CA THR A 124 5.56 -0.71 20.37
C THR A 124 7.02 -0.56 19.92
N VAL A 125 7.25 -0.21 18.65
CA VAL A 125 8.59 0.02 18.09
C VAL A 125 9.08 1.47 18.33
N ASN A 126 8.37 2.27 19.15
CA ASN A 126 8.64 3.70 19.40
C ASN A 126 8.64 4.56 18.12
N LEU A 127 7.91 4.14 17.08
CA LEU A 127 7.77 4.89 15.82
C LEU A 127 6.61 5.89 15.86
N LEU A 128 5.70 5.73 16.84
CA LEU A 128 4.66 6.70 17.18
C LEU A 128 4.90 7.17 18.63
N ARG A 129 4.85 8.49 18.85
CA ARG A 129 4.97 9.12 20.17
C ARG A 129 3.61 9.49 20.73
#